data_AF-A0A150NN96-F1
#
_entry.id   AF-A0A150NN96-F1
#
_cell.length_a   1.000
_cell.length_b   1.000
_cell.length_c   1.000
_cell.angle_alpha   90.00
_cell.angle_beta   90.00
_cell.angle_gamma   90.00
#
_symmetry.space_group_name_H-M   'P 1'
#
loop_
_entity.id
_entity.type
_entity.pdbx_description
1 polymer ?
#
loop_
_entity_poly.entity_id
_entity_poly.type
_entity_poly.pdbx_seq_one_letter_code
_entity_poly.pdbx_strand_id
1 'polypeptide(L)'
;MALTLLCQLVAVFTVGYAVKTGLTSYQRLKELEISKQAWQDRADYYQISFGLGDRVKDTENQNKWYEFSKEAVEKEQALFVKDNLIHFANPQGKSEQGETLDTYSPDANVLYVSPSYLDKENVSVNGETRQKLAHLQKGEFGLLLPEHLRSREAELKKVFEEKLSYYGKSGEEASAPLEYEMRAIVSYLPTGEKRFVYNNGENPVSIQYLTDPILVVFTPTSTGDSIISKSSWSINAGKQLFIKGYESGLELLKKAGIYEQVSYLKEGRSVYLTRYNEVQTETATLILGAIVGIASSLLLFYSVNLLYFEQFRRDILIKRISGLRFFETHAQYMVSQFASFVFGASLFILSSRDLVIGLLTLLVFLASAVLTLYRQAQKESRVSMTIMKGK
;
A
#
# COMPACT_ATOMS: atom_id res chain seq x y z
N MET A 1 4.18 -1.10 -42.92
CA MET A 1 4.89 -2.11 -42.08
C MET A 1 5.55 -1.52 -40.84
N ALA A 2 6.41 -0.50 -40.91
CA ALA A 2 7.05 0.04 -39.70
C ALA A 2 6.04 0.61 -38.68
N LEU A 3 5.08 1.44 -39.13
CA LEU A 3 4.03 2.01 -38.28
C LEU A 3 3.17 0.94 -37.60
N THR A 4 2.79 -0.13 -38.32
CA THR A 4 1.98 -1.23 -37.77
C THR A 4 2.74 -2.00 -36.70
N LEU A 5 4.04 -2.24 -36.89
CA LEU A 5 4.90 -2.88 -35.88
C LEU A 5 5.06 -1.99 -34.64
N LEU A 6 5.13 -0.67 -34.81
CA LEU A 6 5.17 0.28 -33.70
C LEU A 6 3.86 0.27 -32.90
N CYS A 7 2.70 0.28 -33.57
CA CYS A 7 1.40 0.19 -32.90
C CYS A 7 1.26 -1.11 -32.10
N GLN A 8 1.76 -2.22 -32.64
CA GLN A 8 1.76 -3.51 -31.95
C GLN A 8 2.66 -3.54 -30.71
N LEU A 9 3.83 -2.90 -30.79
CA LEU A 9 4.73 -2.73 -29.64
C LEU A 9 4.01 -1.95 -28.53
N VAL A 10 3.40 -0.81 -28.89
CA VAL A 10 2.65 0.04 -27.94
C VAL A 10 1.47 -0.73 -27.34
N ALA A 11 0.79 -1.57 -28.12
CA ALA A 11 -0.30 -2.41 -27.63
C ALA A 11 0.17 -3.41 -26.56
N VAL A 12 1.28 -4.13 -26.80
CA VAL A 12 1.87 -5.07 -25.83
C VAL A 12 2.24 -4.35 -24.53
N PHE A 13 2.91 -3.20 -24.65
CA PHE A 13 3.32 -2.39 -23.49
C PHE A 13 2.10 -1.93 -22.68
N THR A 14 1.10 -1.37 -23.36
CA THR A 14 -0.09 -0.77 -22.72
C THR A 14 -0.96 -1.83 -22.05
N VAL A 15 -1.15 -2.99 -22.70
CA VAL A 15 -1.91 -4.11 -22.10
C VAL A 15 -1.21 -4.65 -20.86
N GLY A 16 0.10 -4.85 -20.90
CA GLY A 16 0.87 -5.27 -19.72
C GLY A 16 0.70 -4.29 -18.56
N TYR A 17 0.77 -2.99 -18.83
CA TYR A 17 0.56 -1.95 -17.83
C TYR A 17 -0.87 -1.93 -17.27
N ALA A 18 -1.88 -2.01 -18.14
CA ALA A 18 -3.27 -2.01 -17.74
C ALA A 18 -3.62 -3.21 -16.85
N VAL A 19 -3.14 -4.41 -17.22
CA VAL A 19 -3.34 -5.64 -16.44
C VAL A 19 -2.66 -5.53 -15.07
N LYS A 20 -1.39 -5.08 -15.02
CA LYS A 20 -0.67 -4.90 -13.76
C LYS A 20 -1.39 -3.92 -12.83
N THR A 21 -1.77 -2.76 -13.36
CA THR A 21 -2.38 -1.69 -12.57
C THR A 21 -3.76 -2.12 -12.06
N GLY A 22 -4.57 -2.77 -12.91
CA GLY A 22 -5.85 -3.35 -12.51
C GLY A 22 -5.71 -4.41 -11.42
N LEU A 23 -4.75 -5.33 -11.55
CA LEU A 23 -4.50 -6.36 -10.53
C LEU A 23 -4.05 -5.76 -9.20
N THR A 24 -3.15 -4.78 -9.24
CA THR A 24 -2.67 -4.08 -8.04
C THR A 24 -3.81 -3.35 -7.33
N SER A 25 -4.67 -2.65 -8.09
CA SER A 25 -5.84 -1.95 -7.53
C SER A 25 -6.84 -2.93 -6.93
N TYR A 26 -7.08 -4.06 -7.60
CA TYR A 26 -7.94 -5.14 -7.08
C TYR A 26 -7.42 -5.76 -5.77
N GLN A 27 -6.10 -5.96 -5.65
CA GLN A 27 -5.49 -6.43 -4.40
C GLN A 27 -5.73 -5.43 -3.25
N ARG A 28 -5.57 -4.12 -3.50
CA ARG A 28 -5.89 -3.07 -2.52
C ARG A 28 -7.36 -3.08 -2.13
N LEU A 29 -8.26 -3.21 -3.11
CA LEU A 29 -9.70 -3.30 -2.86
C LEU A 29 -10.03 -4.47 -1.95
N LYS A 30 -9.43 -5.65 -2.18
CA LYS A 30 -9.64 -6.83 -1.34
C LYS A 30 -9.18 -6.62 0.11
N GLU A 31 -8.04 -5.96 0.31
CA GLU A 31 -7.54 -5.62 1.65
C GLU A 31 -8.52 -4.69 2.41
N LEU A 32 -9.08 -3.70 1.71
CA LEU A 32 -10.13 -2.81 2.23
C LEU A 32 -11.50 -3.52 2.35
N GLU A 33 -11.76 -4.57 1.59
CA GLU A 33 -13.01 -5.31 1.74
C GLU A 33 -13.00 -6.11 3.05
N ILE A 34 -11.89 -6.80 3.34
CA ILE A 34 -11.71 -7.61 4.55
C ILE A 34 -11.84 -6.76 5.83
N SER A 35 -11.39 -5.52 5.78
CA SER A 35 -11.28 -4.66 6.97
C SER A 35 -12.52 -3.79 7.22
N LYS A 36 -13.53 -3.89 6.32
CA LYS A 36 -14.78 -3.13 6.44
C LYS A 36 -15.54 -3.46 7.72
N GLN A 37 -15.60 -4.73 8.12
CA GLN A 37 -16.23 -5.14 9.37
C GLN A 37 -15.46 -4.60 10.59
N ALA A 38 -14.13 -4.61 10.55
CA ALA A 38 -13.31 -4.10 11.63
C ALA A 38 -13.57 -2.61 11.90
N TRP A 39 -13.72 -1.81 10.84
CA TRP A 39 -14.12 -0.41 10.96
C TRP A 39 -15.57 -0.24 11.45
N GLN A 40 -16.47 -1.17 11.13
CA GLN A 40 -17.83 -1.18 11.66
C GLN A 40 -17.85 -1.43 13.18
N ASP A 41 -17.03 -2.36 13.68
CA ASP A 41 -16.90 -2.65 15.11
C ASP A 41 -16.19 -1.53 15.91
N ARG A 42 -15.71 -0.50 15.20
CA ARG A 42 -14.94 0.66 15.70
C ARG A 42 -15.54 1.99 15.24
N ALA A 43 -16.83 2.02 14.88
CA ALA A 43 -17.49 3.22 14.37
C ALA A 43 -17.48 4.41 15.36
N ASP A 44 -17.40 4.14 16.66
CA ASP A 44 -17.40 5.15 17.72
C ASP A 44 -16.04 5.85 17.96
N TYR A 45 -15.10 5.69 17.02
CA TYR A 45 -13.78 6.34 17.10
C TYR A 45 -13.63 7.45 16.07
N TYR A 46 -13.16 8.60 16.55
CA TYR A 46 -13.05 9.84 15.78
C TYR A 46 -11.63 10.39 15.82
N GLN A 47 -11.18 10.94 14.70
CA GLN A 47 -9.89 11.63 14.60
C GLN A 47 -10.10 13.14 14.48
N ILE A 48 -9.11 13.89 14.94
CA ILE A 48 -9.15 15.35 14.90
C ILE A 48 -8.86 15.81 13.47
N SER A 49 -9.77 16.60 12.90
CA SER A 49 -9.51 17.34 11.67
C SER A 49 -9.13 18.78 12.00
N PHE A 50 -7.91 19.15 11.66
CA PHE A 50 -7.40 20.51 11.82
C PHE A 50 -7.85 21.42 10.68
N GLY A 51 -8.19 22.66 11.01
CA GLY A 51 -8.47 23.70 10.03
C GLY A 51 -7.21 24.25 9.37
N LEU A 52 -7.43 25.18 8.44
CA LEU A 52 -6.38 26.02 7.83
C LEU A 52 -5.93 27.17 8.76
N GLY A 53 -6.62 27.36 9.90
CA GLY A 53 -6.31 28.38 10.89
C GLY A 53 -4.97 28.17 11.59
N ASP A 54 -4.48 29.26 12.18
CA ASP A 54 -3.11 29.45 12.65
C ASP A 54 -2.65 28.30 13.57
N ARG A 55 -1.80 27.41 13.03
CA ARG A 55 -1.15 26.31 13.76
C ARG A 55 0.01 26.88 14.59
N VAL A 56 -0.28 27.89 15.40
CA VAL A 56 0.74 28.67 16.07
C VAL A 56 1.54 27.74 16.97
N LYS A 57 2.84 27.66 16.68
CA LYS A 57 3.87 27.02 17.51
C LYS A 57 4.15 27.88 18.75
N ASP A 58 3.10 28.28 19.47
CA ASP A 58 3.28 28.92 20.77
C ASP A 58 3.33 27.84 21.85
N THR A 59 4.22 28.04 22.82
CA THR A 59 4.50 27.09 23.91
C THR A 59 3.25 26.86 24.76
N GLU A 60 2.41 27.88 24.95
CA GLU A 60 1.14 27.74 25.66
C GLU A 60 0.21 26.75 24.95
N ASN A 61 0.14 26.83 23.61
CA ASN A 61 -0.69 25.95 22.82
C ASN A 61 -0.17 24.51 22.84
N GLN A 62 1.14 24.31 22.76
CA GLN A 62 1.76 22.98 22.88
C GLN A 62 1.44 22.32 24.23
N ASN A 63 1.50 23.08 25.34
CA ASN A 63 1.16 22.56 26.65
C ASN A 63 -0.33 22.16 26.73
N LYS A 64 -1.25 22.98 26.18
CA LYS A 64 -2.68 22.63 26.13
C LYS A 64 -2.94 21.33 25.36
N TRP A 65 -2.28 21.16 24.21
CA TRP A 65 -2.38 19.94 23.43
C TRP A 65 -1.76 18.72 24.14
N TYR A 66 -0.63 18.90 24.82
CA TYR A 66 -0.03 17.84 25.62
C TYR A 66 -0.96 17.38 26.75
N GLU A 67 -1.53 18.31 27.52
CA GLU A 67 -2.47 18.00 28.59
C GLU A 67 -3.75 17.35 28.05
N PHE A 68 -4.25 17.80 26.90
CA PHE A 68 -5.35 17.13 26.20
C PHE A 68 -5.00 15.67 25.86
N SER A 69 -3.88 15.43 25.18
CA SER A 69 -3.44 14.08 24.78
C SER A 69 -3.24 13.18 26.00
N LYS A 70 -2.65 13.73 27.08
CA LYS A 70 -2.49 13.09 28.37
C LYS A 70 -3.82 12.66 28.96
N GLU A 71 -4.75 13.60 29.13
CA GLU A 71 -6.08 13.29 29.67
C GLU A 71 -6.81 12.27 28.80
N ALA A 72 -6.79 12.44 27.47
CA ALA A 72 -7.47 11.57 26.54
C ALA A 72 -6.97 10.12 26.61
N VAL A 73 -5.64 9.94 26.60
CA VAL A 73 -5.02 8.61 26.59
C VAL A 73 -5.11 7.95 27.97
N GLU A 74 -4.81 8.67 29.04
CA GLU A 74 -4.70 8.09 30.38
C GLU A 74 -6.05 7.83 31.04
N LYS A 75 -7.11 8.54 30.63
CA LYS A 75 -8.49 8.23 31.03
C LYS A 75 -9.21 7.29 30.06
N GLU A 76 -8.48 6.68 29.14
CA GLU A 76 -9.02 5.74 28.15
C GLU A 76 -10.15 6.33 27.27
N GLN A 77 -10.16 7.66 27.12
CA GLN A 77 -11.09 8.39 26.25
C GLN A 77 -10.59 8.44 24.81
N ALA A 78 -9.33 8.08 24.57
CA ALA A 78 -8.75 7.91 23.25
C ALA A 78 -7.81 6.70 23.20
N LEU A 79 -7.64 6.18 21.99
CA LEU A 79 -6.52 5.30 21.64
C LEU A 79 -5.44 6.13 20.97
N PHE A 80 -4.19 5.90 21.34
CA PHE A 80 -3.06 6.31 20.50
C PHE A 80 -2.66 5.11 19.65
N VAL A 81 -2.60 5.29 18.33
CA VAL A 81 -2.15 4.26 17.38
C VAL A 81 -1.33 4.92 16.29
N LYS A 82 -0.06 4.54 16.17
CA LYS A 82 0.87 5.01 15.14
C LYS A 82 1.57 3.84 14.48
N ASP A 83 1.39 3.73 13.17
CA ASP A 83 2.10 2.80 12.30
C ASP A 83 3.23 3.49 11.50
N ASN A 84 4.01 2.67 10.80
CA ASN A 84 5.10 3.11 9.93
C ASN A 84 4.80 2.93 8.42
N LEU A 85 3.56 2.61 8.04
CA LEU A 85 3.20 2.19 6.67
C LEU A 85 3.52 3.26 5.63
N ILE A 86 3.52 4.54 6.01
CA ILE A 86 3.85 5.64 5.09
C ILE A 86 5.26 5.52 4.51
N HIS A 87 6.21 4.94 5.24
CA HIS A 87 7.58 4.72 4.76
C HIS A 87 7.64 3.67 3.64
N PHE A 88 6.60 2.84 3.52
CA PHE A 88 6.47 1.80 2.51
C PHE A 88 5.59 2.23 1.32
N ALA A 89 5.17 3.51 1.28
CA ALA A 89 4.34 4.10 0.23
C ALA A 89 5.11 4.37 -1.09
N ASN A 90 5.88 3.40 -1.56
CA ASN A 90 6.62 3.49 -2.82
C ASN A 90 6.48 2.20 -3.63
N PRO A 91 6.80 2.23 -4.93
CA PRO A 91 6.64 1.07 -5.81
C PRO A 91 7.43 -0.18 -5.40
N GLN A 92 8.47 -0.03 -4.58
CA GLN A 92 9.31 -1.13 -4.11
C GLN A 92 8.79 -1.74 -2.80
N GLY A 93 7.88 -1.05 -2.10
CA GLY A 93 7.39 -1.46 -0.78
C GLY A 93 8.50 -1.54 0.27
N LYS A 94 9.50 -0.66 0.17
CA LYS A 94 10.66 -0.62 1.08
C LYS A 94 10.83 0.71 1.77
N SER A 95 11.29 0.74 3.02
CA SER A 95 11.63 2.00 3.69
C SER A 95 12.77 2.73 2.98
N GLU A 96 13.05 3.99 3.35
CA GLU A 96 14.21 4.74 2.85
C GLU A 96 15.54 4.02 3.13
N GLN A 97 15.57 3.17 4.15
CA GLN A 97 16.73 2.35 4.55
C GLN A 97 16.76 0.99 3.83
N GLY A 98 15.81 0.73 2.93
CA GLY A 98 15.71 -0.52 2.16
C GLY A 98 15.06 -1.68 2.91
N GLU A 99 14.47 -1.43 4.08
CA GLU A 99 13.81 -2.42 4.93
C GLU A 99 12.43 -2.80 4.38
N THR A 100 11.91 -3.96 4.77
CA THR A 100 10.54 -4.40 4.46
C THR A 100 9.71 -4.51 5.73
N LEU A 101 8.40 -4.76 5.59
CA LEU A 101 7.53 -5.09 6.72
C LEU A 101 7.84 -6.45 7.37
N ASP A 102 8.83 -7.19 6.88
CA ASP A 102 9.37 -8.39 7.56
C ASP A 102 10.57 -8.04 8.46
N THR A 103 11.01 -6.77 8.45
CA THR A 103 12.12 -6.27 9.24
C THR A 103 11.61 -5.72 10.57
N TYR A 104 12.34 -6.02 11.65
CA TYR A 104 12.03 -5.55 13.00
C TYR A 104 13.03 -4.49 13.44
N SER A 105 12.70 -3.24 13.13
CA SER A 105 13.38 -2.02 13.54
C SER A 105 12.32 -0.96 13.91
N PRO A 106 12.67 0.11 14.64
CA PRO A 106 11.69 1.09 15.11
C PRO A 106 10.83 1.73 14.02
N ASP A 107 11.33 1.82 12.78
CA ASP A 107 10.66 2.45 11.66
C ASP A 107 10.08 1.41 10.65
N ALA A 108 10.06 0.12 11.01
CA ALA A 108 9.55 -1.00 10.21
C ALA A 108 8.31 -1.67 10.82
N ASN A 109 8.29 -3.00 11.02
CA ASN A 109 7.12 -3.77 11.49
C ASN A 109 6.81 -3.55 12.98
N VAL A 110 6.34 -2.34 13.30
CA VAL A 110 6.10 -1.85 14.65
C VAL A 110 4.78 -1.09 14.68
N LEU A 111 4.04 -1.25 15.76
CA LEU A 111 2.90 -0.42 16.08
C LEU A 111 3.12 0.23 17.45
N TYR A 112 3.09 1.56 17.47
CA TYR A 112 3.18 2.34 18.69
C TYR A 112 1.77 2.63 19.21
N VAL A 113 1.48 2.25 20.45
CA VAL A 113 0.11 2.24 20.96
C VAL A 113 -0.01 2.73 22.39
N SER A 114 -1.20 3.22 22.76
CA SER A 114 -1.58 3.41 24.16
C SER A 114 -1.94 2.08 24.85
N PRO A 115 -1.91 2.00 26.19
CA PRO A 115 -2.36 0.81 26.92
C PRO A 115 -3.79 0.38 26.56
N SER A 116 -4.70 1.34 26.39
CA SER A 116 -6.12 1.12 26.02
C SER A 116 -6.31 0.37 24.69
N TYR A 117 -5.32 0.41 23.78
CA TYR A 117 -5.33 -0.39 22.55
C TYR A 117 -5.30 -1.89 22.86
N LEU A 118 -4.52 -2.30 23.87
CA LEU A 118 -4.36 -3.71 24.23
C LEU A 118 -5.68 -4.33 24.68
N ASP A 119 -6.52 -3.56 25.37
CA ASP A 119 -7.85 -3.99 25.80
C ASP A 119 -8.83 -3.96 24.63
N LYS A 120 -8.85 -2.86 23.85
CA LYS A 120 -9.76 -2.72 22.71
C LYS A 120 -9.56 -3.81 21.65
N GLU A 121 -8.31 -4.18 21.39
CA GLU A 121 -7.93 -5.19 20.40
C GLU A 121 -7.74 -6.59 20.99
N ASN A 122 -8.07 -6.79 22.28
CA ASN A 122 -7.93 -8.08 22.98
C ASN A 122 -6.54 -8.72 22.83
N VAL A 123 -5.47 -7.91 22.94
CA VAL A 123 -4.09 -8.39 22.80
C VAL A 123 -3.74 -9.27 24.00
N SER A 124 -3.24 -10.49 23.75
CA SER A 124 -2.89 -11.48 24.77
C SER A 124 -1.59 -11.11 25.53
N VAL A 125 -1.72 -10.27 26.55
CA VAL A 125 -0.63 -9.91 27.49
C VAL A 125 -0.91 -10.51 28.87
N ASN A 126 0.12 -11.04 29.55
CA ASN A 126 -0.03 -11.58 30.90
C ASN A 126 -0.51 -10.51 31.92
N GLY A 127 -1.18 -10.94 33.00
CA GLY A 127 -1.85 -10.01 33.92
C GLY A 127 -0.90 -9.04 34.62
N GLU A 128 0.26 -9.50 35.07
CA GLU A 128 1.26 -8.65 35.74
C GLU A 128 1.81 -7.57 34.80
N THR A 129 2.20 -7.94 33.57
CA THR A 129 2.69 -6.98 32.59
C THR A 129 1.58 -6.01 32.21
N ARG A 130 0.35 -6.49 31.98
CA ARG A 130 -0.79 -5.61 31.67
C ARG A 130 -0.98 -4.54 32.75
N GLN A 131 -0.93 -4.92 34.02
CA GLN A 131 -1.06 -3.98 35.13
C GLN A 131 0.09 -2.95 35.14
N LYS A 132 1.34 -3.36 34.87
CA LYS A 132 2.47 -2.43 34.74
C LYS A 132 2.30 -1.48 33.56
N LEU A 133 1.85 -1.97 32.41
CA LEU A 133 1.64 -1.16 31.21
C LEU A 133 0.50 -0.14 31.37
N ALA A 134 -0.51 -0.43 32.18
CA ALA A 134 -1.57 0.53 32.50
C ALA A 134 -1.06 1.72 33.35
N HIS A 135 0.09 1.57 34.04
CA HIS A 135 0.62 2.54 35.00
C HIS A 135 2.11 2.84 34.77
N LEU A 136 2.49 2.99 33.49
CA LEU A 136 3.86 3.33 33.09
C LEU A 136 4.35 4.64 33.75
N GLN A 137 5.54 4.58 34.34
CA GLN A 137 6.19 5.75 34.92
C GLN A 137 7.00 6.51 33.87
N LYS A 138 7.39 7.76 34.21
CA LYS A 138 8.31 8.56 33.37
C LYS A 138 9.59 7.77 33.12
N GLY A 139 9.98 7.63 31.85
CA GLY A 139 11.14 6.86 31.44
C GLY A 139 10.85 5.37 31.22
N GLU A 140 9.60 4.91 31.28
CA GLU A 140 9.25 3.51 31.02
C GLU A 140 8.41 3.35 29.74
N PHE A 141 8.53 2.21 29.07
CA PHE A 141 7.61 1.83 28.00
C PHE A 141 7.49 0.31 27.92
N GLY A 142 6.37 -0.19 27.39
CA GLY A 142 6.21 -1.60 27.07
C GLY A 142 6.85 -1.95 25.74
N LEU A 143 7.65 -3.02 25.72
CA LEU A 143 8.18 -3.63 24.49
C LEU A 143 7.62 -5.04 24.37
N LEU A 144 6.53 -5.19 23.61
CA LEU A 144 5.86 -6.47 23.41
C LEU A 144 6.38 -7.11 22.12
N LEU A 145 7.19 -8.15 22.27
CA LEU A 145 7.85 -8.85 21.17
C LEU A 145 7.05 -10.10 20.76
N PRO A 146 6.83 -10.35 19.47
CA PRO A 146 6.43 -11.69 19.01
C PRO A 146 7.37 -12.77 19.55
N GLU A 147 6.81 -13.93 19.94
CA GLU A 147 7.54 -15.03 20.57
C GLU A 147 8.78 -15.47 19.76
N HIS A 148 8.67 -15.48 18.42
CA HIS A 148 9.77 -15.85 17.52
C HIS A 148 10.97 -14.86 17.56
N LEU A 149 10.80 -13.67 18.13
CA LEU A 149 11.88 -12.67 18.31
C LEU A 149 12.57 -12.75 19.67
N ARG A 150 12.19 -13.69 20.55
CA ARG A 150 12.79 -13.82 21.89
C ARG A 150 14.31 -13.93 21.87
N SER A 151 14.88 -14.64 20.89
CA SER A 151 16.34 -14.78 20.75
C SER A 151 17.07 -13.46 20.44
N ARG A 152 16.35 -12.45 19.93
CA ARG A 152 16.88 -11.11 19.58
C ARG A 152 16.50 -10.04 20.61
N GLU A 153 15.96 -10.41 21.76
CA GLU A 153 15.49 -9.45 22.76
C GLU A 153 16.56 -8.43 23.14
N ALA A 154 17.78 -8.86 23.47
CA ALA A 154 18.82 -7.94 23.92
C ALA A 154 19.19 -6.89 22.86
N GLU A 155 19.22 -7.30 21.58
CA GLU A 155 19.44 -6.43 20.44
C GLU A 155 18.28 -5.45 20.27
N LEU A 156 17.05 -5.96 20.17
CA LEU A 156 15.85 -5.15 19.95
C LEU A 156 15.62 -4.18 21.12
N LYS A 157 15.69 -4.67 22.36
CA LYS A 157 15.56 -3.84 23.56
C LYS A 157 16.50 -2.64 23.51
N LYS A 158 17.79 -2.88 23.20
CA LYS A 158 18.78 -1.80 23.10
C LYS A 158 18.38 -0.78 22.02
N VAL A 159 18.05 -1.24 20.82
CA VAL A 159 17.66 -0.36 19.70
C VAL A 159 16.43 0.49 20.03
N PHE A 160 15.41 -0.10 20.68
CA PHE A 160 14.20 0.61 21.06
C PHE A 160 14.42 1.58 22.23
N GLU A 161 15.21 1.20 23.25
CA GLU A 161 15.59 2.10 24.35
C GLU A 161 16.37 3.32 23.82
N GLU A 162 17.32 3.12 22.91
CA GLU A 162 18.09 4.20 22.28
C GLU A 162 17.18 5.13 21.45
N LYS A 163 16.31 4.56 20.59
CA LYS A 163 15.37 5.34 19.77
C LYS A 163 14.40 6.14 20.63
N LEU A 164 13.78 5.52 21.64
CA LEU A 164 12.73 6.17 22.45
C LEU A 164 13.31 7.16 23.45
N SER A 165 14.58 7.01 23.85
CA SER A 165 15.27 8.02 24.67
C SER A 165 15.35 9.38 23.97
N TYR A 166 15.08 9.47 22.67
CA TYR A 166 14.84 10.74 21.98
C TYR A 166 13.77 11.61 22.67
N TYR A 167 12.73 11.00 23.25
CA TYR A 167 11.72 11.71 24.04
C TYR A 167 12.28 12.37 25.30
N GLY A 168 13.43 11.92 25.82
CA GLY A 168 14.07 12.49 27.00
C GLY A 168 15.05 13.63 26.71
N LYS A 169 15.21 14.07 25.46
CA LYS A 169 16.12 15.17 25.12
C LYS A 169 15.64 16.52 25.64
N SER A 170 16.56 17.31 26.16
CA SER A 170 16.28 18.67 26.66
C SER A 170 16.04 19.71 25.55
N GLY A 171 16.26 19.37 24.28
CA GLY A 171 16.13 20.28 23.14
C GLY A 171 16.14 19.56 21.78
N GLU A 172 15.83 20.30 20.72
CA GLU A 172 15.71 19.76 19.34
C GLU A 172 17.06 19.47 18.68
N GLU A 173 18.15 20.04 19.20
CA GLU A 173 19.49 19.84 18.65
C GLU A 173 19.96 18.39 18.77
N ALA A 174 20.72 17.92 17.78
CA ALA A 174 21.27 16.57 17.79
C ALA A 174 22.14 16.30 19.03
N SER A 175 22.86 17.33 19.49
CA SER A 175 23.75 17.34 20.66
C SER A 175 23.05 17.60 22.00
N ALA A 176 21.74 17.85 22.03
CA ALA A 176 21.03 18.13 23.27
C ALA A 176 21.17 16.96 24.28
N PRO A 177 21.50 17.23 25.54
CA PRO A 177 21.64 16.19 26.56
C PRO A 177 20.29 15.49 26.83
N LEU A 178 20.38 14.25 27.33
CA LEU A 178 19.24 13.51 27.84
C LEU A 178 18.96 13.93 29.28
N GLU A 179 17.72 14.32 29.57
CA GLU A 179 17.21 14.51 30.93
C GLU A 179 16.90 13.18 31.61
N TYR A 180 16.52 12.17 30.82
CA TYR A 180 16.27 10.79 31.24
C TYR A 180 16.36 9.86 30.03
N GLU A 181 16.55 8.58 30.32
CA GLU A 181 16.54 7.49 29.33
C GLU A 181 15.23 6.71 29.43
N MET A 182 14.77 6.18 28.31
CA MET A 182 13.62 5.28 28.27
C MET A 182 14.08 3.84 28.51
N ARG A 183 13.35 3.10 29.34
CA ARG A 183 13.60 1.71 29.72
C ARG A 183 12.43 0.81 29.34
N ALA A 184 12.74 -0.32 28.73
CA ALA A 184 11.75 -1.26 28.24
C ALA A 184 11.30 -2.23 29.34
N ILE A 185 9.98 -2.35 29.51
CA ILE A 185 9.30 -3.47 30.15
C ILE A 185 8.99 -4.49 29.06
N VAL A 186 9.79 -5.54 28.98
CA VAL A 186 9.69 -6.55 27.91
C VAL A 186 8.68 -7.63 28.30
N SER A 187 7.82 -7.99 27.34
CA SER A 187 6.97 -9.18 27.40
C SER A 187 6.77 -9.73 26.00
N TYR A 188 6.18 -10.92 25.90
CA TYR A 188 6.02 -11.61 24.63
C TYR A 188 4.55 -11.78 24.22
N LEU A 189 4.34 -11.85 22.91
CA LEU A 189 3.06 -12.09 22.25
C LEU A 189 3.11 -13.40 21.46
N PRO A 190 1.99 -14.12 21.33
CA PRO A 190 1.90 -15.26 20.41
C PRO A 190 2.28 -14.87 18.98
N THR A 191 2.86 -15.82 18.23
CA THR A 191 3.22 -15.65 16.81
C THR A 191 2.06 -16.08 15.90
N GLY A 192 1.96 -15.48 14.72
CA GLY A 192 0.88 -15.65 13.76
C GLY A 192 -0.32 -14.72 13.96
N GLU A 193 -0.23 -13.74 14.87
CA GLU A 193 -1.35 -12.85 15.18
C GLU A 193 -1.32 -11.57 14.32
N LYS A 194 -2.50 -11.14 13.87
CA LYS A 194 -2.70 -9.90 13.12
C LYS A 194 -3.13 -8.78 14.04
N ARG A 195 -2.57 -7.58 13.85
CA ARG A 195 -2.87 -6.38 14.63
C ARG A 195 -3.43 -5.29 13.74
N PHE A 196 -4.59 -4.77 14.11
CA PHE A 196 -5.26 -3.73 13.36
C PHE A 196 -4.53 -2.40 13.56
N VAL A 197 -4.22 -1.71 12.46
CA VAL A 197 -3.39 -0.50 12.49
C VAL A 197 -4.17 0.82 12.51
N TYR A 198 -5.51 0.76 12.46
CA TYR A 198 -6.36 1.95 12.39
C TYR A 198 -6.06 2.88 11.19
N ASN A 199 -5.63 2.30 10.08
CA ASN A 199 -5.40 3.03 8.83
C ASN A 199 -6.73 3.36 8.12
N ASN A 200 -7.30 4.51 8.46
CA ASN A 200 -8.60 4.96 7.95
C ASN A 200 -8.58 5.38 6.45
N GLY A 201 -7.44 5.26 5.75
CA GLY A 201 -7.31 5.62 4.34
C GLY A 201 -6.65 6.97 4.06
N GLU A 202 -6.23 7.72 5.09
CA GLU A 202 -5.35 8.88 4.90
C GLU A 202 -3.93 8.48 4.50
N ASN A 203 -3.53 7.23 4.76
CA ASN A 203 -2.28 6.66 4.25
C ASN A 203 -2.48 6.12 2.81
N PRO A 204 -1.57 6.41 1.85
CA PRO A 204 -1.62 5.84 0.51
C PRO A 204 -1.50 4.30 0.48
N VAL A 205 -0.92 3.69 1.51
CA VAL A 205 -0.82 2.23 1.66
C VAL A 205 -2.15 1.70 2.19
N SER A 206 -2.72 0.68 1.54
CA SER A 206 -4.04 0.12 1.91
C SER A 206 -3.99 -0.96 3.00
N ILE A 207 -2.82 -1.26 3.56
CA ILE A 207 -2.65 -2.29 4.60
C ILE A 207 -3.43 -1.90 5.85
N GLN A 208 -4.20 -2.86 6.38
CA GLN A 208 -5.04 -2.67 7.56
C GLN A 208 -4.59 -3.50 8.77
N TYR A 209 -3.77 -4.52 8.51
CA TYR A 209 -3.21 -5.39 9.53
C TYR A 209 -1.72 -5.60 9.34
N LEU A 210 -0.97 -5.50 10.44
CA LEU A 210 0.40 -6.02 10.50
C LEU A 210 0.37 -7.44 11.07
N THR A 211 1.19 -8.33 10.53
CA THR A 211 1.37 -9.68 11.05
C THR A 211 2.58 -9.67 11.98
N ASP A 212 2.38 -10.16 13.20
CA ASP A 212 3.39 -10.20 14.26
C ASP A 212 4.20 -8.90 14.43
N PRO A 213 3.61 -7.70 14.47
CA PRO A 213 4.38 -6.50 14.75
C PRO A 213 4.90 -6.51 16.18
N ILE A 214 6.01 -5.80 16.41
CA ILE A 214 6.38 -5.36 17.76
C ILE A 214 5.36 -4.31 18.21
N LEU A 215 4.78 -4.47 19.40
CA LEU A 215 3.95 -3.41 19.99
C LEU A 215 4.81 -2.63 20.99
N VAL A 216 4.93 -1.32 20.75
CA VAL A 216 5.59 -0.40 21.67
C VAL A 216 4.50 0.39 22.40
N VAL A 217 4.36 0.15 23.70
CA VAL A 217 3.27 0.69 24.51
C VAL A 217 3.78 1.85 25.34
N PHE A 218 3.21 3.04 25.15
CA PHE A 218 3.60 4.21 25.94
C PHE A 218 2.46 5.23 26.09
N THR A 219 2.59 6.10 27.08
CA THR A 219 1.66 7.19 27.41
C THR A 219 2.39 8.53 27.44
N PRO A 220 1.67 9.66 27.39
CA PRO A 220 2.26 10.99 27.59
C PRO A 220 3.06 11.11 28.89
N THR A 221 2.55 10.62 30.02
CA THR A 221 3.32 10.60 31.28
C THR A 221 4.60 9.77 31.17
N SER A 222 4.54 8.62 30.51
CA SER A 222 5.71 7.73 30.41
C SER A 222 6.83 8.31 29.55
N THR A 223 6.49 9.03 28.47
CA THR A 223 7.47 9.74 27.65
C THR A 223 7.93 11.04 28.29
N GLY A 224 7.30 11.49 29.38
CA GLY A 224 7.67 12.65 30.18
C GLY A 224 7.25 14.01 29.59
N ASP A 225 7.84 15.07 30.10
CA ASP A 225 7.43 16.47 29.87
C ASP A 225 8.54 17.33 29.25
N SER A 226 9.58 16.69 28.71
CA SER A 226 10.62 17.35 27.92
C SER A 226 10.02 18.11 26.73
N ILE A 227 10.80 19.02 26.14
CA ILE A 227 10.39 19.77 24.94
C ILE A 227 10.01 18.80 23.81
N ILE A 228 10.78 17.72 23.62
CA ILE A 228 10.52 16.73 22.57
C ILE A 228 9.24 15.94 22.84
N SER A 229 9.01 15.51 24.08
CA SER A 229 7.81 14.78 24.47
C SER A 229 6.56 15.66 24.29
N LYS A 230 6.59 16.90 24.81
CA LYS A 230 5.51 17.88 24.64
C LYS A 230 5.21 18.13 23.18
N SER A 231 6.23 18.35 22.35
CA SER A 231 6.06 18.55 20.90
C SER A 231 5.43 17.34 20.23
N SER A 232 5.85 16.12 20.57
CA SER A 232 5.36 14.88 19.98
C SER A 232 3.90 14.58 20.33
N TRP A 233 3.51 14.87 21.57
CA TRP A 233 2.15 14.72 22.08
C TRP A 233 1.26 15.95 21.90
N SER A 234 1.77 16.99 21.25
CA SER A 234 0.99 18.18 20.92
C SER A 234 0.05 17.91 19.72
N ILE A 235 -0.21 18.93 18.89
CA ILE A 235 -0.92 18.82 17.62
C ILE A 235 -0.39 17.68 16.72
N ASN A 236 0.90 17.31 16.87
CA ASN A 236 1.54 16.24 16.13
C ASN A 236 0.95 14.85 16.40
N ALA A 237 0.38 14.62 17.60
CA ALA A 237 -0.28 13.36 17.96
C ALA A 237 -1.72 13.28 17.47
N GLY A 238 -2.33 14.41 17.07
CA GLY A 238 -3.77 14.47 16.76
C GLY A 238 -4.22 13.54 15.63
N LYS A 239 -3.32 13.18 14.70
CA LYS A 239 -3.63 12.21 13.63
C LYS A 239 -3.59 10.76 14.11
N GLN A 240 -2.84 10.48 15.17
CA GLN A 240 -2.67 9.15 15.77
C GLN A 240 -3.60 8.93 16.96
N LEU A 241 -4.36 9.95 17.37
CA LEU A 241 -5.35 9.87 18.43
C LEU A 241 -6.75 9.57 17.87
N PHE A 242 -7.32 8.46 18.33
CA PHE A 242 -8.67 8.01 18.02
C PHE A 242 -9.54 8.21 19.26
N ILE A 243 -10.27 9.31 19.29
CA ILE A 243 -11.13 9.73 20.40
C ILE A 243 -12.42 8.93 20.37
N LYS A 244 -12.80 8.39 21.53
CA LYS A 244 -14.03 7.62 21.71
C LYS A 244 -15.22 8.54 21.94
N GLY A 245 -16.25 8.40 21.11
CA GLY A 245 -17.47 9.19 21.17
C GLY A 245 -17.30 10.61 20.66
N TYR A 246 -18.25 11.05 19.82
CA TYR A 246 -18.23 12.38 19.23
C TYR A 246 -18.40 13.48 20.29
N GLU A 247 -19.50 13.44 21.04
CA GLU A 247 -19.84 14.48 22.04
C GLU A 247 -18.80 14.54 23.17
N SER A 248 -18.40 13.38 23.71
CA SER A 248 -17.33 13.29 24.71
C SER A 248 -16.01 13.86 24.20
N GLY A 249 -15.69 13.65 22.93
CA GLY A 249 -14.53 14.25 22.29
C GLY A 249 -14.61 15.77 22.21
N LEU A 250 -15.77 16.33 21.85
CA LEU A 250 -15.97 17.79 21.82
C LEU A 250 -15.89 18.40 23.22
N GLU A 251 -16.46 17.75 24.24
CA GLU A 251 -16.35 18.17 25.63
C GLU A 251 -14.90 18.20 26.10
N LEU A 252 -14.11 17.17 25.76
CA LEU A 252 -12.70 17.10 26.11
C LEU A 252 -11.89 18.22 25.44
N LEU A 253 -12.15 18.51 24.16
CA LEU A 253 -11.54 19.63 23.44
C LEU A 253 -11.90 21.00 24.04
N LYS A 254 -13.16 21.18 24.44
CA LYS A 254 -13.63 22.41 25.10
C LYS A 254 -12.99 22.60 26.47
N LYS A 255 -12.93 21.52 27.26
CA LYS A 255 -12.28 21.51 28.58
C LYS A 255 -10.80 21.88 28.49
N ALA A 256 -10.11 21.40 27.46
CA ALA A 256 -8.70 21.75 27.20
C ALA A 256 -8.50 23.15 26.58
N GLY A 257 -9.57 23.86 26.21
CA GLY A 257 -9.48 25.20 25.62
C GLY A 257 -8.90 25.23 24.19
N ILE A 258 -8.98 24.11 23.47
CA ILE A 258 -8.42 23.93 22.12
C ILE A 258 -9.49 23.66 21.05
N TYR A 259 -10.77 23.65 21.44
CA TYR A 259 -11.91 23.40 20.54
C TYR A 259 -11.91 24.30 19.29
N GLU A 260 -11.67 25.60 19.45
CA GLU A 260 -11.65 26.58 18.34
C GLU A 260 -10.54 26.31 17.30
N GLN A 261 -9.54 25.48 17.63
CA GLN A 261 -8.45 25.09 16.72
C GLN A 261 -8.79 23.84 15.89
N VAL A 262 -9.85 23.13 16.27
CA VAL A 262 -10.32 21.92 15.61
C VAL A 262 -11.50 22.28 14.71
N SER A 263 -11.45 21.89 13.44
CA SER A 263 -12.58 22.13 12.55
C SER A 263 -13.76 21.20 12.85
N TYR A 264 -13.48 19.91 13.02
CA TYR A 264 -14.47 18.90 13.40
C TYR A 264 -13.76 17.59 13.75
N LEU A 265 -14.51 16.68 14.40
CA LEU A 265 -14.11 15.30 14.61
C LEU A 265 -14.61 14.44 13.43
N LYS A 266 -13.68 13.72 12.79
CA LYS A 266 -13.96 12.82 11.67
C LYS A 266 -14.19 11.40 12.18
N GLU A 267 -15.34 10.83 11.88
CA GLU A 267 -15.59 9.40 12.13
C GLU A 267 -14.62 8.56 11.28
N GLY A 268 -13.76 7.75 11.92
CA GLY A 268 -12.73 6.98 11.21
C GLY A 268 -13.31 6.04 10.15
N ARG A 269 -14.47 5.43 10.46
CA ARG A 269 -15.21 4.57 9.52
C ARG A 269 -15.69 5.32 8.28
N SER A 270 -16.14 6.56 8.42
CA SER A 270 -16.62 7.36 7.28
C SER A 270 -15.50 7.71 6.31
N VAL A 271 -14.33 8.08 6.85
CA VAL A 271 -13.10 8.31 6.06
C VAL A 271 -12.70 7.03 5.33
N TYR A 272 -12.72 5.91 6.04
CA TYR A 272 -12.43 4.60 5.48
C TYR A 272 -13.37 4.20 4.34
N LEU A 273 -14.69 4.36 4.52
CA LEU A 273 -15.67 4.00 3.49
C LEU A 273 -15.55 4.88 2.25
N THR A 274 -15.18 6.16 2.43
CA THR A 274 -14.88 7.05 1.31
C THR A 274 -13.71 6.48 0.50
N ARG A 275 -12.61 6.12 1.17
CA ARG A 275 -11.45 5.51 0.52
C ARG A 275 -11.77 4.16 -0.15
N TYR A 276 -12.56 3.31 0.51
CA TYR A 276 -13.02 2.05 -0.06
C TYR A 276 -13.79 2.26 -1.37
N ASN A 277 -14.75 3.20 -1.38
CA ASN A 277 -15.57 3.48 -2.57
C ASN A 277 -14.74 4.10 -3.72
N GLU A 278 -13.77 4.95 -3.40
CA GLU A 278 -12.80 5.48 -4.37
C GLU A 278 -12.01 4.35 -5.03
N VAL A 279 -11.39 3.48 -4.22
CA VAL A 279 -10.57 2.37 -4.73
C VAL A 279 -11.44 1.35 -5.48
N GLN A 280 -12.69 1.13 -5.05
CA GLN A 280 -13.65 0.30 -5.78
C GLN A 280 -13.94 0.85 -7.17
N THR A 281 -14.20 2.15 -7.27
CA THR A 281 -14.48 2.84 -8.54
C THR A 281 -13.25 2.87 -9.45
N GLU A 282 -12.07 3.14 -8.88
CA GLU A 282 -10.77 3.09 -9.56
C GLU A 282 -10.53 1.68 -10.13
N THR A 283 -10.72 0.64 -9.31
CA THR A 283 -10.54 -0.76 -9.70
C THR A 283 -11.46 -1.13 -10.86
N ALA A 284 -12.75 -0.79 -10.76
CA ALA A 284 -13.72 -1.07 -11.82
C ALA A 284 -13.34 -0.38 -13.13
N THR A 285 -12.91 0.88 -13.06
CA THR A 285 -12.46 1.66 -14.22
C THR A 285 -11.21 1.07 -14.86
N LEU A 286 -10.23 0.65 -14.05
CA LEU A 286 -8.99 0.03 -14.52
C LEU A 286 -9.26 -1.34 -15.17
N ILE A 287 -10.14 -2.16 -14.59
CA ILE A 287 -10.52 -3.45 -15.17
C ILE A 287 -11.24 -3.25 -16.52
N LEU A 288 -12.20 -2.33 -16.58
CA LEU A 288 -12.88 -1.99 -17.84
C LEU A 288 -11.88 -1.48 -18.89
N GLY A 289 -10.98 -0.58 -18.50
CA GLY A 289 -9.92 -0.08 -19.36
C GLY A 289 -8.99 -1.19 -19.87
N ALA A 290 -8.63 -2.16 -19.02
CA ALA A 290 -7.83 -3.32 -19.41
C ALA A 290 -8.58 -4.21 -20.41
N ILE A 291 -9.87 -4.48 -20.20
CA ILE A 291 -10.71 -5.27 -21.13
C ILE A 291 -10.78 -4.59 -22.49
N VAL A 292 -11.08 -3.28 -22.50
CA VAL A 292 -11.13 -2.49 -23.75
C VAL A 292 -9.77 -2.47 -24.43
N GLY A 293 -8.69 -2.23 -23.68
CA GLY A 293 -7.33 -2.24 -24.22
C GLY A 293 -6.92 -3.57 -24.85
N ILE A 294 -7.28 -4.70 -24.22
CA ILE A 294 -7.07 -6.04 -24.78
C ILE A 294 -7.89 -6.23 -26.05
N ALA A 295 -9.19 -5.89 -26.04
CA ALA A 295 -10.07 -6.03 -27.19
C ALA A 295 -9.59 -5.19 -28.39
N SER A 296 -9.22 -3.92 -28.15
CA SER A 296 -8.64 -3.03 -29.17
C SER A 296 -7.32 -3.57 -29.71
N SER A 297 -6.47 -4.13 -28.85
CA SER A 297 -5.20 -4.75 -29.27
C SER A 297 -5.43 -5.97 -30.17
N LEU A 298 -6.38 -6.85 -29.81
CA LEU A 298 -6.76 -8.01 -30.62
C LEU A 298 -7.34 -7.60 -31.98
N LEU A 299 -8.17 -6.56 -32.01
CA LEU A 299 -8.71 -6.00 -33.25
C LEU A 299 -7.60 -5.39 -34.11
N LEU A 300 -6.64 -4.68 -33.51
CA LEU A 300 -5.45 -4.18 -34.21
C LEU A 300 -4.65 -5.34 -34.83
N PHE A 301 -4.44 -6.45 -34.11
CA PHE A 301 -3.76 -7.62 -34.67
C PHE A 301 -4.48 -8.22 -35.86
N TYR A 302 -5.80 -8.38 -35.73
CA TYR A 302 -6.61 -8.90 -36.82
C TYR A 302 -6.49 -8.01 -38.07
N SER A 303 -6.60 -6.68 -37.91
CA SER A 303 -6.46 -5.71 -38.99
C SER A 303 -5.06 -5.72 -39.62
N VAL A 304 -4.00 -5.82 -38.83
CA VAL A 304 -2.61 -5.88 -39.34
C VAL A 304 -2.36 -7.19 -40.10
N ASN A 305 -2.93 -8.31 -39.67
CA ASN A 305 -2.87 -9.56 -40.41
C ASN A 305 -3.61 -9.46 -41.75
N LEU A 306 -4.80 -8.86 -41.75
CA LEU A 306 -5.59 -8.68 -42.98
C LEU A 306 -4.82 -7.82 -43.99
N LEU A 307 -4.29 -6.67 -43.56
CA LEU A 307 -3.45 -5.79 -44.39
C LEU A 307 -2.21 -6.51 -44.94
N TYR A 308 -1.58 -7.39 -44.15
CA TYR A 308 -0.46 -8.19 -44.61
C TYR A 308 -0.84 -9.12 -45.76
N PHE A 309 -1.97 -9.83 -45.66
CA PHE A 309 -2.44 -10.70 -46.75
C PHE A 309 -2.86 -9.91 -47.99
N GLU A 310 -3.49 -8.74 -47.82
CA GLU A 310 -3.86 -7.87 -48.95
C GLU A 310 -2.62 -7.33 -49.66
N GLN A 311 -1.67 -6.76 -48.91
CA GLN A 311 -0.47 -6.15 -49.47
C GLN A 311 0.44 -7.17 -50.17
N PHE A 312 0.60 -8.36 -49.60
CA PHE A 312 1.53 -9.39 -50.10
C PHE A 312 0.84 -10.56 -50.79
N ARG A 313 -0.43 -10.40 -51.21
CA ARG A 313 -1.25 -11.48 -51.77
C ARG A 313 -0.55 -12.26 -52.89
N ARG A 314 0.06 -11.53 -53.84
CA ARG A 314 0.75 -12.13 -54.99
C ARG A 314 1.97 -12.94 -54.56
N ASP A 315 2.81 -12.37 -53.71
CA ASP A 315 4.04 -13.03 -53.23
C ASP A 315 3.72 -14.28 -52.42
N ILE A 316 2.69 -14.22 -51.57
CA ILE A 316 2.21 -15.36 -50.78
C ILE A 316 1.70 -16.47 -51.72
N LEU A 317 0.96 -16.12 -52.78
CA LEU A 317 0.47 -17.09 -53.75
C LEU A 317 1.62 -17.78 -54.49
N ILE A 318 2.62 -17.01 -54.96
CA ILE A 318 3.79 -17.56 -55.66
C ILE A 318 4.53 -18.54 -54.75
N LYS A 319 4.87 -18.12 -53.53
CA LYS A 319 5.57 -18.96 -52.55
C LYS A 319 4.83 -20.27 -52.27
N ARG A 320 3.49 -20.20 -52.21
CA ARG A 320 2.64 -21.37 -52.01
C ARG A 320 2.64 -22.32 -53.21
N ILE A 321 2.54 -21.80 -54.44
CA ILE A 321 2.61 -22.63 -55.67
C ILE A 321 3.99 -23.31 -55.77
N SER A 322 5.04 -22.64 -55.31
CA SER A 322 6.40 -23.22 -55.20
C SER A 322 6.55 -24.29 -54.11
N GLY A 323 5.49 -24.62 -53.35
CA GLY A 323 5.50 -25.70 -52.37
C GLY A 323 6.04 -25.32 -50.98
N LEU A 324 6.27 -24.04 -50.69
CA LEU A 324 6.74 -23.58 -49.37
C LEU A 324 5.68 -23.85 -48.30
N ARG A 325 6.14 -24.29 -47.12
CA ARG A 325 5.30 -24.54 -45.94
C ARG A 325 4.85 -23.23 -45.31
N PHE A 326 3.87 -23.29 -44.41
CA PHE A 326 3.29 -22.12 -43.74
C PHE A 326 4.36 -21.23 -43.07
N PHE A 327 5.21 -21.81 -42.22
CA PHE A 327 6.24 -21.06 -41.51
C PHE A 327 7.28 -20.46 -42.45
N GLU A 328 7.65 -21.16 -43.53
CA GLU A 328 8.60 -20.66 -44.53
C GLU A 328 8.00 -19.48 -45.31
N THR A 329 6.71 -19.55 -45.64
CA THR A 329 6.00 -18.50 -46.38
C THR A 329 5.93 -17.19 -45.58
N HIS A 330 5.73 -17.30 -44.26
CA HIS A 330 5.44 -16.16 -43.38
C HIS A 330 6.58 -15.80 -42.42
N ALA A 331 7.75 -16.45 -42.51
CA ALA A 331 8.86 -16.30 -41.56
C ALA A 331 9.25 -14.85 -41.27
N GLN A 332 9.51 -14.05 -42.32
CA GLN A 332 9.94 -12.66 -42.16
C GLN A 332 8.89 -11.78 -41.44
N TYR A 333 7.61 -12.02 -41.74
CA TYR A 333 6.52 -11.32 -41.08
C TYR A 333 6.43 -11.68 -39.60
N MET A 334 6.48 -12.99 -39.29
CA MET A 334 6.45 -13.49 -37.92
C MET A 334 7.64 -12.99 -37.10
N VAL A 335 8.86 -13.04 -37.65
CA VAL A 335 10.07 -12.52 -36.98
C VAL A 335 9.91 -11.03 -36.66
N SER A 336 9.38 -10.24 -37.60
CA SER A 336 9.17 -8.81 -37.38
C SER A 336 8.14 -8.52 -36.28
N GLN A 337 7.03 -9.26 -36.26
CA GLN A 337 6.02 -9.14 -35.20
C GLN A 337 6.55 -9.59 -33.85
N PHE A 338 7.23 -10.73 -33.80
CA PHE A 338 7.77 -11.28 -32.57
C PHE A 338 8.83 -10.37 -31.99
N ALA A 339 9.69 -9.79 -32.83
CA ALA A 339 10.64 -8.76 -32.40
C ALA A 339 9.91 -7.57 -31.76
N SER A 340 8.86 -7.05 -32.41
CA SER A 340 8.04 -5.96 -31.85
C SER A 340 7.44 -6.32 -30.48
N PHE A 341 6.93 -7.54 -30.30
CA PHE A 341 6.36 -7.97 -29.03
C PHE A 341 7.40 -8.13 -27.95
N VAL A 342 8.55 -8.72 -28.28
CA VAL A 342 9.68 -8.86 -27.35
C VAL A 342 10.15 -7.48 -26.91
N PHE A 343 10.27 -6.51 -27.81
CA PHE A 343 10.59 -5.13 -27.43
C PHE A 343 9.53 -4.50 -26.53
N GLY A 344 8.24 -4.61 -26.88
CA GLY A 344 7.15 -4.07 -26.06
C GLY A 344 7.09 -4.68 -24.66
N ALA A 345 7.22 -6.00 -24.55
CA ALA A 345 7.27 -6.71 -23.29
C ALA A 345 8.53 -6.36 -22.49
N SER A 346 9.69 -6.25 -23.14
CA SER A 346 10.94 -5.84 -22.48
C SER A 346 10.83 -4.44 -21.90
N LEU A 347 10.29 -3.48 -22.65
CA LEU A 347 10.04 -2.11 -22.16
C LEU A 347 9.09 -2.12 -20.96
N PHE A 348 8.02 -2.94 -21.01
CA PHE A 348 7.13 -3.10 -19.87
C PHE A 348 7.85 -3.70 -18.66
N ILE A 349 8.64 -4.76 -18.82
CA ILE A 349 9.38 -5.40 -17.72
C ILE A 349 10.40 -4.43 -17.12
N LEU A 350 11.11 -3.66 -17.94
CA LEU A 350 12.09 -2.67 -17.48
C LEU A 350 11.42 -1.54 -16.68
N SER A 351 10.27 -1.04 -17.18
CA SER A 351 9.54 0.05 -16.54
C SER A 351 8.80 -0.39 -15.28
N SER A 352 8.08 -1.51 -15.35
CA SER A 352 7.24 -1.99 -14.26
C SER A 352 7.97 -2.88 -13.25
N ARG A 353 9.15 -3.41 -13.58
CA ARG A 353 9.88 -4.43 -12.81
C ARG A 353 9.09 -5.72 -12.58
N ASP A 354 8.06 -5.98 -13.39
CA ASP A 354 7.21 -7.17 -13.28
C ASP A 354 7.49 -8.16 -14.41
N LEU A 355 8.33 -9.16 -14.11
CA LEU A 355 8.72 -10.19 -15.06
C LEU A 355 7.56 -11.14 -15.39
N VAL A 356 6.73 -11.48 -14.40
CA VAL A 356 5.67 -12.48 -14.56
C VAL A 356 4.58 -11.95 -15.49
N ILE A 357 4.05 -10.76 -15.23
CA ILE A 357 3.03 -10.13 -16.08
C ILE A 357 3.60 -9.85 -17.48
N GLY A 358 4.87 -9.46 -17.56
CA GLY A 358 5.53 -9.18 -18.83
C GLY A 358 5.63 -10.42 -19.71
N LEU A 359 6.08 -11.54 -19.14
CA LEU A 359 6.17 -12.82 -19.85
C LEU A 359 4.80 -13.37 -20.22
N LEU A 360 3.81 -13.30 -19.31
CA LEU A 360 2.44 -13.74 -19.61
C LEU A 360 1.84 -12.94 -20.76
N THR A 361 2.00 -11.62 -20.73
CA THR A 361 1.52 -10.73 -21.80
C THR A 361 2.20 -11.10 -23.12
N LEU A 362 3.52 -11.30 -23.13
CA LEU A 362 4.26 -11.72 -24.33
C LEU A 362 3.73 -13.05 -24.89
N LEU A 363 3.55 -14.07 -24.04
CA LEU A 363 3.07 -15.38 -24.45
C LEU A 363 1.66 -15.31 -25.07
N VAL A 364 0.75 -14.55 -24.46
CA VAL A 364 -0.62 -14.35 -24.97
C VAL A 364 -0.59 -13.71 -26.37
N PHE A 365 0.26 -12.70 -26.57
CA PHE A 365 0.38 -12.01 -27.84
C PHE A 365 1.04 -12.88 -28.92
N LEU A 366 2.08 -13.65 -28.58
CA LEU A 366 2.70 -14.61 -29.49
C LEU A 366 1.70 -15.69 -29.94
N ALA A 367 0.97 -16.28 -28.99
CA ALA A 367 -0.04 -17.30 -29.28
C ALA A 367 -1.16 -16.72 -30.17
N SER A 368 -1.61 -15.50 -29.86
CA SER A 368 -2.64 -14.80 -30.62
C SER A 368 -2.17 -14.48 -32.04
N ALA A 369 -0.94 -14.01 -32.23
CA ALA A 369 -0.39 -13.73 -33.55
C ALA A 369 -0.28 -14.99 -34.43
N VAL A 370 0.23 -16.09 -33.88
CA VAL A 370 0.32 -17.36 -34.63
C VAL A 370 -1.06 -17.88 -34.99
N LEU A 371 -1.99 -17.90 -34.03
CA LEU A 371 -3.34 -18.44 -34.24
C LEU A 371 -4.12 -17.63 -35.29
N THR A 372 -4.06 -16.30 -35.21
CA THR A 372 -4.76 -15.42 -36.14
C THR A 372 -4.16 -15.48 -37.54
N LEU A 373 -2.83 -15.48 -37.67
CA LEU A 373 -2.13 -15.65 -38.94
C LEU A 373 -2.46 -16.99 -39.60
N TYR A 374 -2.45 -18.08 -38.82
CA TYR A 374 -2.78 -19.41 -39.30
C TYR A 374 -4.22 -19.51 -39.81
N ARG A 375 -5.19 -18.98 -39.05
CA ARG A 375 -6.61 -18.94 -39.46
C ARG A 375 -6.81 -18.14 -40.75
N GLN A 376 -6.17 -16.97 -40.86
CA GLN A 376 -6.27 -16.15 -42.05
C GLN A 376 -5.62 -16.83 -43.27
N ALA A 377 -4.48 -17.49 -43.11
CA ALA A 377 -3.83 -18.25 -44.17
C ALA A 377 -4.73 -19.38 -44.70
N GLN A 378 -5.42 -20.10 -43.81
CA GLN A 378 -6.38 -21.13 -44.20
C GLN A 378 -7.56 -20.54 -44.98
N LYS A 379 -8.11 -19.40 -44.53
CA LYS A 379 -9.22 -18.71 -45.19
C LYS A 379 -8.84 -18.28 -46.61
N GLU A 380 -7.69 -17.61 -46.77
CA GLU A 380 -7.16 -17.19 -48.07
C GLU A 380 -6.86 -18.38 -49.00
N SER A 381 -6.41 -19.50 -48.43
CA SER A 381 -6.17 -20.73 -49.21
C SER A 381 -7.44 -21.29 -49.82
N ARG A 382 -8.56 -21.30 -49.06
CA ARG A 382 -9.84 -21.77 -49.59
C ARG A 382 -10.34 -20.87 -50.73
N VAL A 383 -10.30 -19.56 -50.52
CA VAL A 383 -10.74 -18.56 -51.52
C VAL A 383 -9.89 -18.66 -52.80
N SER A 384 -8.57 -18.73 -52.66
CA SER A 384 -7.67 -18.82 -53.81
C SER A 384 -7.86 -20.13 -54.60
N MET A 385 -8.12 -21.26 -53.91
CA MET A 385 -8.42 -22.53 -54.59
C MET A 385 -9.76 -22.52 -55.32
N THR A 386 -10.77 -21.81 -54.81
CA THR A 386 -12.04 -21.65 -55.52
C THR A 386 -11.85 -20.87 -56.82
N ILE A 387 -11.12 -19.75 -56.76
CA ILE A 387 -10.81 -18.89 -57.92
C ILE A 387 -9.96 -19.65 -58.96
N MET A 388 -8.93 -20.39 -58.54
CA MET A 388 -8.09 -21.19 -59.45
C MET A 388 -8.84 -22.36 -60.09
N LYS A 389 -9.91 -22.85 -59.48
CA LYS A 389 -10.79 -23.88 -60.04
C LYS A 389 -11.88 -23.32 -60.97
N GLY A 390 -11.89 -22.00 -61.19
CA GLY A 390 -12.86 -21.33 -62.08
C GLY A 390 -14.29 -21.36 -61.57
N LYS A 391 -14.51 -21.43 -60.25
CA LYS A 391 -15.83 -21.41 -59.61
C LYS A 391 -16.14 -20.07 -58.96
#